data_AF-A0A2R7Y8I2-F1
#
_entry.id   AF-A0A2R7Y8I2-F1
#
_cell.length_a   1.000
_cell.length_b   1.000
_cell.length_c   1.000
_cell.angle_alpha   90.00
_cell.angle_beta   90.00
_cell.angle_gamma   90.00
#
_symmetry.space_group_name_H-M   'P 1'
#
loop_
_entity.id
_entity.type
_entity.pdbx_description
1 polymer ?
#
loop_
_entity_poly.entity_id
_entity_poly.type
_entity_poly.pdbx_seq_one_letter_code
_entity_poly.pdbx_strand_id
1 'polypeptide(L)'
;MIRRFAALALLTALLTSTYVAVAQIDSQSLMSKAMDLLRRVQELSVKGVNVTQYVHALNTSLALIQDGKLSEAEALLKSLDYEVSKAEAGADTRYVLLTLAKYFRVGVTLLIPLAFYVFFPRLYAYLWFKVRRRWVVRGST
;
A
#
# COMPACT_ATOMS: atom_id res chain seq x y z
N MET A 1 -19.73 43.97 46.06
CA MET A 1 -20.24 42.84 45.27
C MET A 1 -19.53 42.68 43.92
N ILE A 2 -19.36 43.75 43.11
CA ILE A 2 -18.77 43.70 41.76
C ILE A 2 -17.39 43.01 41.67
N ARG A 3 -16.49 43.24 42.64
CA ARG A 3 -15.16 42.58 42.68
C ARG A 3 -15.21 41.05 42.81
N ARG A 4 -16.22 40.50 43.50
CA ARG A 4 -16.38 39.04 43.68
C ARG A 4 -16.92 38.37 42.41
N PHE A 5 -17.79 39.06 41.68
CA PHE A 5 -18.27 38.61 40.36
C PHE A 5 -17.17 38.68 39.30
N ALA A 6 -16.35 39.73 39.30
CA ALA A 6 -15.19 39.84 38.41
C ALA A 6 -14.17 38.71 38.66
N ALA A 7 -13.88 38.39 39.93
CA ALA A 7 -12.97 37.31 40.28
C ALA A 7 -13.50 35.93 39.84
N LEU A 8 -14.80 35.67 40.01
CA LEU A 8 -15.44 34.43 39.55
C LEU A 8 -15.41 34.29 38.03
N ALA A 9 -15.70 35.37 37.29
CA ALA A 9 -15.68 35.37 35.83
C ALA A 9 -14.26 35.11 35.27
N LEU A 10 -13.23 35.66 35.91
CA LEU A 10 -11.83 35.45 35.53
C LEU A 10 -11.39 34.01 35.79
N LEU A 11 -11.84 33.42 36.90
CA LEU A 11 -11.56 32.03 37.25
C LEU A 11 -12.23 31.04 36.29
N THR A 12 -13.48 31.30 35.88
CA THR A 12 -14.16 30.51 34.85
C THR A 12 -13.50 30.64 33.49
N ALA A 13 -13.05 31.84 33.10
CA ALA A 13 -12.35 32.06 31.84
C ALA A 13 -11.01 31.30 31.78
N LEU A 14 -10.25 31.32 32.87
CA LEU A 14 -9.00 30.55 33.03
C LEU A 14 -9.24 29.05 32.91
N LEU A 15 -10.29 28.52 33.56
CA LEU A 15 -10.65 27.11 33.46
C LEU A 15 -11.07 26.74 32.04
N THR A 16 -11.90 27.54 31.37
CA THR A 16 -12.29 27.24 29.97
C THR A 16 -11.10 27.29 29.01
N SER A 17 -10.14 28.17 29.23
CA SER A 17 -8.94 28.27 28.39
C SER A 17 -8.04 27.04 28.52
N THR A 18 -7.92 26.44 29.70
CA THR A 18 -7.09 25.24 29.89
C THR A 18 -7.72 24.01 29.25
N TYR A 19 -9.04 23.85 29.31
CA TYR A 19 -9.74 22.74 28.63
C TYR A 19 -9.54 22.79 27.11
N VAL A 20 -9.65 23.97 26.50
CA VAL A 20 -9.43 24.12 25.05
C VAL A 20 -7.98 23.81 24.66
N ALA A 21 -7.01 24.22 25.47
CA ALA A 21 -5.60 23.93 25.20
C ALA A 21 -5.29 22.43 25.26
N VAL A 22 -5.81 21.69 26.26
CA VAL A 22 -5.60 20.25 26.39
C VAL A 22 -6.25 19.49 25.23
N ALA A 23 -7.48 19.85 24.85
CA ALA A 23 -8.16 19.22 23.71
C ALA A 23 -7.40 19.42 22.38
N GLN A 24 -6.73 20.57 22.20
CA GLN A 24 -5.88 20.80 21.02
C GLN A 24 -4.60 19.95 21.03
N ILE A 25 -3.98 19.76 22.20
CA ILE A 25 -2.77 18.93 22.33
C ILE A 25 -3.09 17.46 21.99
N ASP A 26 -4.21 16.93 22.47
CA ASP A 26 -4.64 15.56 22.15
C ASP A 26 -4.97 15.40 20.65
N SER A 27 -5.65 16.38 20.05
CA SER A 27 -5.93 16.36 18.61
C SER A 27 -4.65 16.37 17.76
N GLN A 28 -3.63 17.13 18.16
CA GLN A 28 -2.38 17.24 17.42
C GLN A 28 -1.56 15.94 17.50
N SER A 29 -1.55 15.26 18.65
CA SER A 29 -0.85 13.98 18.82
C SER A 29 -1.51 12.85 18.02
N LEU A 30 -2.85 12.83 17.96
CA LEU A 30 -3.58 11.87 17.12
C LEU A 30 -3.35 12.13 15.63
N MET A 31 -3.26 13.40 15.23
CA MET A 31 -2.93 13.77 13.85
C MET A 31 -1.54 13.30 13.45
N SER A 32 -0.52 13.46 14.30
CA SER A 32 0.82 12.96 14.00
C SER A 32 0.82 11.43 13.88
N LYS A 33 0.10 10.74 14.76
CA LYS A 33 -0.03 9.28 14.71
C LYS A 33 -0.73 8.80 13.43
N ALA A 34 -1.76 9.52 12.99
CA ALA A 34 -2.43 9.25 11.71
C ALA A 34 -1.47 9.46 10.52
N MET A 35 -0.63 10.49 10.56
CA MET A 35 0.37 10.73 9.52
C MET A 35 1.44 9.64 9.45
N ASP A 36 1.93 9.17 10.60
CA ASP A 36 2.88 8.06 10.66
C ASP A 36 2.27 6.77 10.10
N LEU A 37 1.01 6.49 10.42
CA LEU A 37 0.29 5.35 9.85
C LEU A 37 0.06 5.49 8.35
N LEU A 38 -0.26 6.69 7.87
CA LEU A 38 -0.42 6.94 6.44
C LEU A 38 0.87 6.62 5.67
N ARG A 39 2.03 7.02 6.21
CA ARG A 39 3.33 6.70 5.63
C ARG A 39 3.56 5.20 5.54
N ARG A 40 3.28 4.46 6.62
CA ARG A 40 3.41 2.99 6.66
C ARG A 40 2.47 2.30 5.68
N VAL A 41 1.22 2.76 5.60
CA VAL A 41 0.24 2.27 4.62
C VAL A 41 0.72 2.55 3.19
N GLN A 42 1.34 3.70 2.92
CA GLN A 42 1.92 4.00 1.62
C GLN A 42 3.06 3.03 1.27
N GLU A 43 3.93 2.69 2.23
CA GLU A 43 5.00 1.70 2.04
C GLU A 43 4.43 0.31 1.73
N LEU A 44 3.36 -0.11 2.40
CA LEU A 44 2.64 -1.35 2.09
C LEU A 44 2.07 -1.37 0.67
N SER A 45 1.54 -0.24 0.20
CA SER A 45 1.05 -0.10 -1.17
C SER A 45 2.17 -0.31 -2.20
N VAL A 46 3.35 0.28 -1.96
CA VAL A 46 4.55 0.06 -2.80
C VAL A 46 4.96 -1.41 -2.80
N LYS A 47 4.79 -2.11 -1.68
CA LYS A 47 5.04 -3.57 -1.56
C LYS A 47 3.95 -4.43 -2.22
N GLY A 48 2.95 -3.83 -2.85
CA GLY A 48 1.87 -4.54 -3.55
C GLY A 48 0.81 -5.14 -2.63
N VAL A 49 0.70 -4.65 -1.40
CA VAL A 49 -0.38 -5.02 -0.47
C VAL A 49 -1.62 -4.17 -0.79
N ASN A 50 -2.81 -4.76 -0.72
CA ASN A 50 -4.05 -4.00 -0.87
C ASN A 50 -4.28 -3.15 0.38
N VAL A 51 -4.28 -1.83 0.19
CA VAL A 51 -4.39 -0.84 1.27
C VAL A 51 -5.75 -0.14 1.34
N THR A 52 -6.71 -0.49 0.48
CA THR A 52 -8.00 0.23 0.40
C THR A 52 -8.71 0.30 1.74
N GLN A 53 -8.71 -0.80 2.50
CA GLN A 53 -9.33 -0.85 3.82
C GLN A 53 -8.61 0.05 4.84
N TYR A 54 -7.27 0.08 4.80
CA TYR A 54 -6.46 0.92 5.68
C TYR A 54 -6.64 2.40 5.40
N VAL A 55 -6.68 2.79 4.12
CA VAL A 55 -6.92 4.17 3.69
C VAL A 55 -8.32 4.63 4.11
N HIS A 56 -9.33 3.77 3.96
CA HIS A 56 -10.68 4.09 4.40
C HIS A 56 -10.73 4.29 5.93
N ALA A 57 -10.12 3.40 6.70
CA ALA A 57 -10.05 3.53 8.15
C ALA A 57 -9.30 4.80 8.58
N LEU A 58 -8.17 5.12 7.94
CA LEU A 58 -7.45 6.37 8.15
C LEU A 58 -8.33 7.60 7.89
N ASN A 59 -9.05 7.62 6.77
CA ASN A 59 -9.93 8.73 6.44
C ASN A 59 -11.05 8.89 7.48
N THR A 60 -11.64 7.78 7.94
CA THR A 60 -12.61 7.79 9.04
C THR A 60 -12.00 8.34 10.33
N SER A 61 -10.78 7.94 10.70
CA SER A 61 -10.12 8.46 11.90
C SER A 61 -9.85 9.97 11.82
N LEU A 62 -9.46 10.48 10.65
CA LEU A 62 -9.24 11.91 10.43
C LEU A 62 -10.54 12.70 10.55
N ALA A 63 -11.65 12.18 10.02
CA ALA A 63 -12.97 12.77 10.21
C ALA A 63 -13.37 12.82 11.69
N LEU A 64 -13.14 11.75 12.46
CA LEU A 64 -13.41 11.73 13.90
C LEU A 64 -12.58 12.75 14.69
N ILE A 65 -11.32 12.98 14.28
CA ILE A 65 -10.48 14.02 14.89
C ILE A 65 -11.05 15.41 14.59
N GLN A 66 -11.48 15.66 13.35
CA GLN A 66 -12.11 16.92 12.95
C GLN A 66 -13.42 17.17 13.70
N ASP A 67 -14.19 16.12 13.95
CA ASP A 67 -15.45 16.17 14.72
C ASP A 67 -15.23 16.28 16.25
N GLY A 68 -13.98 16.28 16.72
CA GLY A 68 -13.63 16.34 18.14
C GLY A 68 -13.87 15.03 18.91
N LYS A 69 -14.15 13.92 18.22
CA LYS A 69 -14.35 12.59 18.81
C LYS A 69 -13.02 11.86 19.01
N LEU A 70 -12.16 12.44 19.86
CA LEU A 70 -10.76 12.02 20.01
C LEU A 70 -10.62 10.57 20.51
N SER A 71 -11.49 10.12 21.41
CA SER A 71 -11.43 8.74 21.95
C SER A 71 -11.78 7.68 20.90
N GLU A 72 -12.79 7.92 20.06
CA GLU A 72 -13.14 7.02 18.95
C GLU A 72 -12.04 6.99 17.89
N ALA A 73 -11.46 8.15 17.58
CA ALA A 73 -10.33 8.26 16.66
C ALA A 73 -9.10 7.48 17.17
N GLU A 74 -8.78 7.60 18.46
CA GLU A 74 -7.64 6.90 19.06
C GLU A 74 -7.83 5.38 19.01
N ALA A 75 -9.02 4.89 19.37
CA ALA A 75 -9.34 3.46 19.32
C ALA A 75 -9.20 2.92 17.89
N LEU A 76 -9.69 3.67 16.91
CA LEU A 76 -9.61 3.29 15.50
C LEU A 76 -8.14 3.29 15.01
N LEU A 77 -7.36 4.33 15.32
CA LEU A 77 -5.94 4.40 14.99
C LEU A 77 -5.13 3.28 15.65
N LYS A 78 -5.46 2.88 16.88
CA LYS A 78 -4.80 1.77 17.58
C LYS A 78 -5.12 0.42 16.92
N SER A 79 -6.36 0.22 16.50
CA SER A 79 -6.74 -0.99 15.75
C SER A 79 -6.03 -1.06 14.40
N LEU A 80 -5.96 0.08 13.71
CA LEU A 80 -5.29 0.20 12.42
C LEU A 80 -3.79 -0.06 12.53
N ASP A 81 -3.15 0.47 13.57
CA ASP A 81 -1.73 0.24 13.86
C ASP A 81 -1.39 -1.25 14.01
N TYR A 82 -2.26 -2.00 14.71
CA TYR A 82 -2.11 -3.45 14.84
C TYR A 82 -2.23 -4.16 13.49
N GLU A 83 -3.24 -3.81 12.69
CA GLU A 83 -3.46 -4.42 11.38
C GLU A 83 -2.34 -4.12 10.38
N VAL A 84 -1.87 -2.87 10.34
CA VAL A 84 -0.74 -2.42 9.51
C VAL A 84 0.53 -3.16 9.92
N SER A 85 0.82 -3.28 11.22
CA SER A 85 1.98 -4.03 11.71
C SER A 85 1.92 -5.52 11.32
N LYS A 86 0.73 -6.12 11.36
CA LYS A 86 0.53 -7.50 10.90
C LYS A 86 0.73 -7.63 9.39
N ALA A 87 0.27 -6.66 8.62
CA ALA A 87 0.46 -6.65 7.16
C ALA A 87 1.93 -6.47 6.78
N GLU A 88 2.67 -5.63 7.49
CA GLU A 88 4.12 -5.42 7.30
C GLU A 88 4.92 -6.71 7.47
N ALA A 89 4.59 -7.52 8.49
CA ALA A 89 5.25 -8.80 8.72
C ALA A 89 5.17 -9.77 7.52
N GLY A 90 4.12 -9.66 6.69
CA GLY A 90 3.96 -10.46 5.46
C GLY A 90 4.40 -9.75 4.18
N ALA A 91 4.67 -8.45 4.23
CA ALA A 91 4.85 -7.62 3.04
C ALA A 91 6.23 -7.81 2.39
N ASP A 92 7.28 -8.04 3.17
CA ASP A 92 8.65 -8.16 2.64
C ASP A 92 8.82 -9.37 1.72
N THR A 93 8.25 -10.51 2.11
CA THR A 93 8.27 -11.73 1.28
C THR A 93 7.51 -11.52 -0.02
N ARG A 94 6.36 -10.84 0.02
CA ARG A 94 5.58 -10.50 -1.18
C ARG A 94 6.34 -9.55 -2.11
N TYR A 95 7.01 -8.53 -1.55
CA TYR A 95 7.77 -7.57 -2.34
C TYR A 95 8.91 -8.24 -3.12
N VAL A 96 9.65 -9.15 -2.48
CA VAL A 96 10.73 -9.91 -3.14
C VAL A 96 10.17 -10.76 -4.28
N LEU A 97 9.07 -11.48 -4.06
CA LEU A 97 8.44 -12.31 -5.10
C LEU A 97 7.93 -11.50 -6.29
N LEU A 98 7.28 -10.35 -6.04
CA LEU A 98 6.81 -9.46 -7.10
C LEU A 98 7.96 -8.88 -7.91
N THR A 99 9.03 -8.46 -7.21
CA THR A 99 10.23 -7.93 -7.84
C THR A 99 10.91 -8.98 -8.71
N LEU A 100 11.06 -10.21 -8.19
CA LEU A 100 11.63 -11.33 -8.93
C LEU A 100 10.79 -11.67 -10.17
N ALA A 101 9.46 -11.74 -10.03
CA ALA A 101 8.56 -12.00 -11.14
C ALA A 101 8.64 -10.90 -12.22
N LYS A 102 8.81 -9.63 -11.82
CA LYS A 102 9.01 -8.51 -12.75
C LYS A 102 10.30 -8.68 -13.55
N TYR A 103 11.42 -8.96 -12.89
CA TYR A 103 12.70 -9.19 -13.58
C TYR A 103 12.67 -10.45 -14.45
N PHE A 104 12.03 -11.52 -14.00
CA PHE A 104 11.86 -12.73 -14.79
C PHE A 104 11.09 -12.47 -16.09
N ARG A 105 9.98 -11.72 -16.04
CA ARG A 105 9.23 -11.34 -17.24
C ARG A 105 10.08 -10.55 -18.24
N VAL A 106 10.86 -9.58 -17.74
CA VAL A 106 11.77 -8.79 -18.59
C VAL A 106 12.84 -9.69 -19.20
N GLY A 107 13.45 -10.57 -18.41
CA GLY A 107 14.46 -11.53 -18.87
C GLY A 107 13.92 -12.47 -19.95
N VAL A 108 12.73 -13.04 -19.74
CA VAL A 108 12.07 -13.89 -20.75
C VAL A 108 11.82 -13.10 -22.04
N THR A 109 11.33 -11.85 -21.93
CA THR A 109 11.04 -11.02 -23.10
C THR A 109 12.30 -10.73 -23.92
N LEU A 110 13.43 -10.48 -23.26
CA LEU A 110 14.74 -10.31 -23.91
C LEU A 110 15.28 -11.61 -24.51
N LEU A 111 14.97 -12.75 -23.90
CA LEU A 111 15.39 -14.07 -24.39
C LEU A 111 14.60 -14.53 -25.61
N ILE A 112 13.37 -14.08 -25.84
CA ILE A 112 12.54 -14.48 -26.99
C ILE A 112 13.27 -14.29 -28.33
N PRO A 113 13.78 -13.09 -28.69
CA PRO A 113 14.46 -12.91 -29.98
C PRO A 113 15.74 -13.76 -30.09
N LEU A 114 16.49 -13.92 -29.00
CA LEU A 114 17.71 -14.72 -28.99
C LEU A 114 17.40 -16.22 -29.19
N ALA A 115 16.40 -16.73 -28.45
CA ALA A 115 15.92 -18.08 -28.59
C ALA A 115 15.35 -18.32 -29.99
N PHE A 116 14.57 -17.38 -30.53
CA PHE A 116 14.06 -17.47 -31.89
C PHE A 116 15.22 -17.59 -32.89
N TYR A 117 16.23 -16.72 -32.81
CA TYR A 117 17.37 -16.77 -33.72
C TYR A 117 18.13 -18.11 -33.69
N VAL A 118 18.26 -18.72 -32.50
CA VAL A 118 18.99 -19.99 -32.34
C VAL A 118 18.14 -21.21 -32.71
N PHE A 119 16.89 -21.26 -32.27
CA PHE A 119 16.03 -22.44 -32.44
C PHE A 119 15.26 -22.45 -33.76
N PHE A 120 14.87 -21.28 -34.28
CA PHE A 120 14.05 -21.19 -35.49
C PHE A 120 14.73 -21.80 -36.73
N PRO A 121 16.03 -21.59 -37.01
CA PRO A 121 16.68 -22.19 -38.17
C PRO A 121 16.67 -23.72 -38.13
N ARG A 122 16.88 -24.30 -36.93
CA ARG A 122 16.87 -25.75 -36.72
C ARG A 122 15.47 -26.33 -36.87
N LEU A 123 14.47 -25.66 -36.28
CA LEU A 123 13.07 -26.06 -36.37
C LEU A 123 12.56 -25.99 -37.82
N TYR A 124 12.92 -24.92 -38.54
CA TYR A 124 12.61 -24.73 -39.95
C TYR A 124 13.21 -25.84 -40.80
N ALA A 125 14.51 -26.12 -40.64
CA ALA A 125 15.18 -27.19 -41.38
C ALA A 125 14.53 -28.57 -41.09
N TYR A 126 14.25 -28.88 -39.84
CA TYR A 126 13.60 -30.13 -39.45
C TYR A 126 12.21 -30.27 -40.10
N LEU A 127 11.37 -29.23 -40.02
CA LEU A 127 10.06 -29.19 -40.66
C LEU A 127 10.16 -29.32 -42.18
N TRP A 128 11.11 -28.60 -42.80
CA TRP A 128 11.36 -28.67 -44.24
C TRP A 128 11.70 -30.09 -44.70
N PHE A 129 12.64 -30.77 -44.03
CA PHE A 129 12.99 -32.15 -44.36
C PHE A 129 11.83 -33.12 -44.13
N LYS A 130 11.06 -32.95 -43.06
CA LYS A 130 9.90 -33.79 -42.75
C LYS A 130 8.79 -33.64 -43.79
N VAL A 131 8.50 -32.41 -44.22
CA VAL A 131 7.52 -32.12 -45.28
C VAL A 131 8.03 -32.66 -46.61
N ARG A 132 9.27 -32.33 -47.04
CA ARG A 132 9.83 -32.74 -48.33
C ARG A 132 9.80 -34.26 -48.53
N ARG A 133 10.07 -35.07 -47.50
CA ARG A 133 10.01 -36.55 -47.60
C ARG A 133 8.61 -37.08 -47.99
N ARG A 134 7.53 -36.35 -47.69
CA ARG A 134 6.17 -36.77 -48.07
C ARG A 134 5.83 -36.51 -49.53
N TRP A 135 6.60 -35.64 -50.21
CA TRP A 135 6.36 -35.28 -51.62
C TRP A 135 7.21 -36.07 -52.62
N VAL A 136 8.18 -36.88 -52.17
CA VAL A 136 9.12 -37.61 -53.05
C VAL A 136 8.59 -38.99 -53.48
N VAL A 137 7.35 -39.37 -53.15
CA VAL A 137 6.75 -40.64 -53.60
C VAL A 137 5.59 -40.37 -54.56
N ARG A 138 5.92 -40.03 -55.82
CA ARG A 138 5.08 -40.23 -57.02
C ARG A 138 5.88 -39.81 -58.26
N GLY A 139 6.58 -40.78 -58.84
CA GLY A 139 7.44 -40.63 -60.02
C GLY A 139 8.72 -41.40 -59.73
N SER A 140 8.95 -42.60 -60.26
CA SER A 140 8.66 -43.11 -61.60
C SER A 140 8.52 -44.64 -61.58
N THR A 141 7.47 -45.16 -62.23
CA THR A 141 7.54 -46.39 -63.03
C THR A 141 8.40 -46.16 -64.26
#